data_AF-T1CYY4-F1
#
_entry.id   AF-T1CYY4-F1
#
_cell.length_a   1.000
_cell.length_b   1.000
_cell.length_c   1.000
_cell.angle_alpha   90.00
_cell.angle_beta   90.00
_cell.angle_gamma   90.00
#
_symmetry.space_group_name_H-M   'P 1'
#
loop_
_entity.id
_entity.type
_entity.pdbx_description
1 polymer ?
#
loop_
_entity_poly.entity_id
_entity_poly.type
_entity_poly.pdbx_seq_one_letter_code
_entity_poly.pdbx_strand_id
1 'polypeptide(L)'
;MTGKTLSPRDIIWDIRETVMAQGKEYRNKHGNPDEVFKTVIGDPIKEEDLWSCTTCMACVEQCPVMIDHVPKIIDMRRSLVLNQGKAPKEALDLFRNIEGYSSPYSIDPSTRGDWAEGLDVVDLSKTPDANYDVLYWVGCV
;
A
#
# COMPACT_ATOMS: atom_id res chain seq x y z
N MET A 1 -3.85 17.30 -18.27
CA MET A 1 -3.04 16.27 -17.56
C MET A 1 -3.06 16.62 -16.09
N THR A 2 -3.19 15.64 -15.19
CA THR A 2 -3.49 15.83 -13.74
C THR A 2 -2.36 16.42 -12.90
N GLY A 3 -1.27 16.89 -13.51
CA GLY A 3 -0.07 17.42 -12.83
C GLY A 3 0.74 16.37 -12.07
N LYS A 4 0.33 15.10 -12.11
CA LYS A 4 1.02 13.98 -11.46
C LYS A 4 2.18 13.50 -12.34
N THR A 5 3.27 13.11 -11.70
CA THR A 5 4.52 12.65 -12.33
C THR A 5 4.45 11.21 -12.81
N LEU A 6 3.57 10.39 -12.23
CA LEU A 6 3.41 8.97 -12.54
C LEU A 6 3.02 8.73 -14.00
N SER A 7 3.86 7.97 -14.70
CA SER A 7 3.58 7.37 -16.00
C SER A 7 3.56 5.83 -15.89
N PRO A 8 2.38 5.19 -16.03
CA PRO A 8 2.24 3.73 -15.98
C PRO A 8 3.17 2.94 -16.89
N ARG A 9 3.38 3.44 -18.11
CA ARG A 9 4.26 2.82 -19.11
C ARG A 9 5.71 2.88 -18.66
N ASP A 10 6.13 4.02 -18.12
CA ASP A 10 7.53 4.27 -17.81
C ASP A 10 7.99 3.39 -16.66
N ILE A 11 7.13 3.07 -15.67
CA ILE A 11 7.42 2.07 -14.63
C ILE A 11 7.93 0.74 -15.21
N ILE A 12 7.28 0.21 -16.26
CA ILE A 12 7.69 -1.06 -16.87
C ILE A 12 8.93 -0.89 -17.73
N TRP A 13 9.00 0.23 -18.46
CA TRP A 13 10.14 0.54 -19.30
C TRP A 13 11.42 0.66 -18.47
N ASP A 14 11.36 1.40 -17.37
CA ASP A 14 12.47 1.65 -16.46
C ASP A 14 12.95 0.38 -15.77
N ILE A 15 12.03 -0.49 -15.35
CA ILE A 15 12.37 -1.83 -14.84
C ILE A 15 13.10 -2.63 -15.92
N ARG A 16 12.57 -2.66 -17.15
CA ARG A 16 13.16 -3.40 -18.27
C ARG A 16 14.57 -2.90 -18.58
N GLU A 17 14.75 -1.61 -18.78
CA GLU A 17 16.05 -1.03 -19.13
C GLU A 17 17.09 -1.29 -18.04
N THR A 18 16.70 -1.11 -16.77
CA THR A 18 17.57 -1.37 -15.63
C THR A 18 17.98 -2.84 -15.55
N VAL A 19 17.03 -3.77 -15.66
CA VAL A 19 17.31 -5.22 -15.63
C VAL A 19 18.16 -5.65 -16.84
N MET A 20 17.92 -5.09 -18.02
CA MET A 20 18.71 -5.41 -19.22
C MET A 20 20.16 -4.91 -19.11
N ALA A 21 20.36 -3.71 -18.58
CA ALA A 21 21.68 -3.15 -18.34
C ALA A 21 22.45 -3.95 -17.28
N GLN A 22 21.85 -4.16 -16.10
CA GLN A 22 22.45 -4.94 -15.01
C GLN A 22 22.69 -6.40 -15.42
N GLY A 23 21.76 -7.01 -16.17
CA GLY A 23 21.92 -8.37 -16.68
C GLY A 23 23.05 -8.52 -17.68
N LYS A 24 23.31 -7.50 -18.52
CA LYS A 24 24.49 -7.47 -19.40
C LYS A 24 25.78 -7.40 -18.59
N GLU A 25 25.83 -6.56 -17.56
CA GLU A 25 26.96 -6.48 -16.65
C GLU A 25 27.23 -7.81 -15.94
N TYR A 26 26.18 -8.45 -15.43
CA TYR A 26 26.25 -9.74 -14.75
C TYR A 26 26.85 -10.83 -15.65
N ARG A 27 26.37 -10.93 -16.91
CA ARG A 27 26.88 -11.89 -17.90
C ARG A 27 28.36 -11.69 -18.23
N ASN A 28 28.85 -10.45 -18.20
CA ASN A 28 30.24 -10.14 -18.53
C ASN A 28 31.20 -10.40 -17.37
N LYS A 29 30.77 -10.13 -16.13
CA LYS A 29 31.64 -10.19 -14.94
C LYS A 29 31.55 -11.49 -14.15
N HIS A 30 30.47 -12.26 -14.29
CA HIS A 30 30.18 -13.46 -13.49
C HIS A 30 30.40 -13.22 -11.98
N GLY A 31 29.96 -12.06 -11.49
CA GLY A 31 30.09 -11.65 -10.09
C GLY A 31 28.93 -12.12 -9.21
N ASN A 32 28.96 -11.72 -7.93
CA ASN A 32 27.84 -11.93 -7.02
C ASN A 32 26.59 -11.15 -7.52
N PRO A 33 25.42 -11.80 -7.69
CA PRO A 33 24.19 -11.11 -8.07
C PRO A 33 23.87 -9.87 -7.22
N ASP A 34 24.12 -9.92 -5.91
CA ASP A 34 23.78 -8.82 -4.99
C ASP A 34 24.62 -7.56 -5.22
N GLU A 35 25.79 -7.69 -5.84
CA GLU A 35 26.66 -6.55 -6.17
C GLU A 35 26.26 -5.90 -7.51
N VAL A 36 25.64 -6.68 -8.40
CA VAL A 36 25.29 -6.24 -9.76
C VAL A 36 23.86 -5.71 -9.83
N PHE A 37 22.91 -6.41 -9.18
CA PHE A 37 21.51 -6.03 -9.22
C PHE A 37 21.20 -4.97 -8.18
N LYS A 38 20.95 -3.75 -8.65
CA LYS A 38 20.59 -2.60 -7.81
C LYS A 38 19.09 -2.31 -7.93
N THR A 39 18.53 -1.74 -6.86
CA THR A 39 17.14 -1.29 -6.84
C THR A 39 16.85 -0.27 -7.94
N VAL A 40 15.63 -0.31 -8.48
CA VAL A 40 15.08 0.70 -9.41
C VAL A 40 14.40 1.87 -8.69
N ILE A 41 14.18 1.72 -7.37
CA ILE A 41 13.47 2.71 -6.54
C ILE A 41 14.43 3.84 -6.17
N GLY A 42 13.99 5.08 -6.36
CA GLY A 42 14.76 6.31 -6.17
C GLY A 42 15.39 6.82 -7.47
N ASP A 43 15.93 5.92 -8.28
CA ASP A 43 16.47 6.18 -9.63
C ASP A 43 16.46 4.87 -10.44
N PRO A 44 15.83 4.81 -11.62
CA PRO A 44 15.07 5.88 -12.30
C PRO A 44 13.66 6.11 -11.75
N ILE A 45 13.08 5.15 -11.01
CA ILE A 45 11.68 5.24 -10.56
C ILE A 45 11.60 6.04 -9.27
N LYS A 46 11.08 7.25 -9.34
CA LYS A 46 11.00 8.12 -8.17
C LYS A 46 9.95 7.63 -7.18
N GLU A 47 10.21 7.84 -5.89
CA GLU A 47 9.27 7.51 -4.82
C GLU A 47 7.92 8.26 -4.99
N GLU A 48 7.95 9.51 -5.49
CA GLU A 48 6.76 10.32 -5.77
C GLU A 48 5.80 9.66 -6.80
N ASP A 49 6.36 8.99 -7.80
CA ASP A 49 5.58 8.29 -8.83
C ASP A 49 4.87 7.09 -8.21
N LEU A 50 5.60 6.35 -7.38
CA LEU A 50 5.05 5.22 -6.64
C LEU A 50 3.87 5.67 -5.80
N TRP A 51 3.99 6.73 -5.00
CA TRP A 51 2.92 7.20 -4.10
C TRP A 51 1.77 7.95 -4.80
N SER A 52 1.96 8.38 -6.05
CA SER A 52 0.90 9.02 -6.86
C SER A 52 -0.18 8.04 -7.36
N CYS A 53 0.10 6.73 -7.38
CA CYS A 53 -0.84 5.69 -7.80
C CYS A 53 -1.98 5.51 -6.78
N THR A 54 -3.23 5.76 -7.17
CA THR A 54 -4.39 5.56 -6.26
C THR A 54 -4.98 4.16 -6.34
N THR A 55 -4.32 3.23 -7.04
CA THR A 55 -4.80 1.86 -7.27
C THR A 55 -6.19 1.78 -7.93
N CYS A 56 -6.60 2.81 -8.68
CA CYS A 56 -7.92 2.88 -9.30
C CYS A 56 -8.09 1.99 -10.54
N MET A 57 -7.04 1.29 -10.99
CA MET A 57 -7.03 0.39 -12.15
C MET A 57 -7.38 1.01 -13.52
N ALA A 58 -7.70 2.30 -13.61
CA ALA A 58 -8.05 2.95 -14.88
C ALA A 58 -6.98 2.77 -15.97
N CYS A 59 -5.69 2.86 -15.62
CA CYS A 59 -4.59 2.62 -16.54
C CYS A 59 -4.53 1.18 -17.07
N VAL A 60 -4.95 0.19 -16.28
CA VAL A 60 -4.98 -1.23 -16.66
C VAL A 60 -6.15 -1.46 -17.62
N GLU A 61 -7.33 -0.92 -17.31
CA GLU A 61 -8.53 -1.04 -18.15
C GLU A 61 -8.37 -0.39 -19.53
N GLN A 62 -7.69 0.76 -19.59
CA GLN A 62 -7.48 1.48 -20.86
C GLN A 62 -6.33 0.91 -21.70
N CYS A 63 -5.54 -0.02 -21.17
CA CYS A 63 -4.33 -0.49 -21.85
C CYS A 63 -4.64 -1.53 -22.94
N PRO A 64 -4.39 -1.25 -24.23
CA PRO A 64 -4.68 -2.20 -25.31
C PRO A 64 -3.76 -3.43 -25.32
N VAL A 65 -2.63 -3.36 -24.61
CA VAL A 65 -1.63 -4.44 -24.54
C VAL A 65 -1.46 -5.00 -23.12
N MET A 66 -2.39 -4.68 -22.21
CA MET A 66 -2.49 -5.26 -20.87
C MET A 66 -1.20 -5.17 -20.05
N ILE A 67 -0.64 -3.95 -19.92
CA ILE A 67 0.57 -3.72 -19.12
C ILE A 67 0.27 -3.90 -17.62
N ASP A 68 0.92 -4.87 -17.01
CA ASP A 68 0.79 -5.17 -15.58
C ASP A 68 1.85 -4.43 -14.72
N HIS A 69 1.49 -3.22 -14.27
CA HIS A 69 2.39 -2.32 -13.52
C HIS A 69 1.91 -2.02 -12.09
N VAL A 70 0.61 -2.16 -11.81
CA VAL A 70 0.05 -1.87 -10.47
C VAL A 70 0.64 -2.78 -9.40
N PRO A 71 0.71 -4.12 -9.57
CA PRO A 71 1.32 -5.00 -8.57
C PRO A 71 2.79 -4.64 -8.31
N LYS A 72 3.55 -4.30 -9.34
CA LYS A 72 4.96 -3.87 -9.21
C LYS A 72 5.10 -2.59 -8.40
N ILE A 73 4.19 -1.62 -8.59
CA ILE A 73 4.14 -0.40 -7.76
C ILE A 73 3.88 -0.77 -6.29
N ILE A 74 2.93 -1.68 -6.03
CA ILE A 74 2.62 -2.13 -4.67
C ILE A 74 3.81 -2.85 -4.03
N ASP A 75 4.52 -3.70 -4.76
CA ASP A 75 5.71 -4.40 -4.26
C ASP A 75 6.85 -3.42 -3.93
N MET A 76 7.06 -2.41 -4.78
CA MET A 76 8.04 -1.36 -4.52
C MET A 76 7.67 -0.52 -3.30
N ARG A 77 6.40 -0.14 -3.13
CA ARG A 77 5.91 0.52 -1.90
C ARG A 77 6.12 -0.35 -0.67
N ARG A 78 5.85 -1.66 -0.77
CA ARG A 78 6.08 -2.61 0.32
C ARG A 78 7.56 -2.66 0.71
N SER A 79 8.47 -2.67 -0.26
CA SER A 79 9.91 -2.61 -0.01
C SER A 79 10.32 -1.32 0.69
N LEU A 80 9.78 -0.17 0.24
CA LEU A 80 10.03 1.13 0.90
C LEU A 80 9.59 1.12 2.37
N VAL A 81 8.40 0.60 2.66
CA VAL A 81 7.86 0.56 4.02
C VAL A 81 8.64 -0.42 4.89
N LEU A 82 8.74 -1.68 4.47
CA LEU A 82 9.26 -2.75 5.33
C LEU A 82 10.79 -2.73 5.45
N ASN A 83 11.52 -2.37 4.39
CA ASN A 83 12.97 -2.42 4.39
C ASN A 83 13.62 -1.06 4.67
N GLN A 84 12.98 0.04 4.26
CA GLN A 84 13.57 1.38 4.36
C GLN A 84 12.85 2.28 5.38
N GLY A 85 11.71 1.85 5.94
CA GLY A 85 10.91 2.67 6.86
C GLY A 85 10.34 3.94 6.21
N LYS A 86 10.23 3.96 4.88
CA LYS A 86 9.80 5.14 4.10
C LYS A 86 8.37 5.00 3.63
N ALA A 87 7.54 5.97 4.00
CA ALA A 87 6.17 6.14 3.49
C ALA A 87 5.73 7.60 3.67
N PRO A 88 4.64 8.03 3.02
CA PRO A 88 3.98 9.29 3.32
C PRO A 88 3.60 9.36 4.81
N LYS A 89 3.62 10.56 5.39
CA LYS A 89 3.36 10.78 6.82
C LYS A 89 2.00 10.19 7.22
N GLU A 90 0.99 10.37 6.37
CA GLU A 90 -0.37 9.90 6.59
C GLU A 90 -0.43 8.36 6.71
N ALA A 91 0.38 7.66 5.92
CA ALA A 91 0.48 6.20 5.99
C ALA A 91 1.23 5.74 7.25
N LEU A 92 2.27 6.45 7.67
CA LEU A 92 2.97 6.15 8.92
C LEU A 92 2.08 6.36 10.15
N ASP A 93 1.29 7.43 10.15
CA ASP A 93 0.34 7.72 11.22
C ASP A 93 -0.77 6.65 11.26
N LEU A 94 -1.27 6.21 10.10
CA LEU A 94 -2.18 5.07 9.99
C LEU A 94 -1.60 3.81 10.63
N PHE A 95 -0.35 3.44 10.32
CA PHE A 95 0.27 2.25 10.90
C PHE A 95 0.41 2.34 12.42
N ARG A 96 0.81 3.50 12.94
CA ARG A 96 0.88 3.74 14.40
C ARG A 96 -0.48 3.64 15.07
N ASN A 97 -1.53 4.16 14.43
CA ASN A 97 -2.89 4.04 14.96
C ASN A 97 -3.34 2.59 15.02
N ILE A 98 -3.08 1.81 13.97
CA ILE A 98 -3.41 0.39 13.95
C ILE A 98 -2.68 -0.36 15.06
N GLU A 99 -1.40 -0.05 15.28
CA GLU A 99 -0.60 -0.69 16.34
C GLU A 99 -1.06 -0.28 17.75
N GLY A 100 -1.32 1.00 18.00
CA GLY A 100 -1.67 1.52 19.33
C GLY A 100 -3.14 1.36 19.71
N TYR A 101 -4.05 1.54 18.74
CA TYR A 101 -5.49 1.60 18.96
C TYR A 101 -6.25 0.46 18.29
N SER A 102 -5.59 -0.45 17.56
CA SER A 102 -6.27 -1.48 16.74
C SER A 102 -7.34 -0.90 15.82
N SER A 103 -7.14 0.34 15.37
CA SER A 103 -8.04 1.09 14.49
C SER A 103 -7.18 1.99 13.58
N PRO A 104 -7.56 2.22 12.31
CA PRO A 104 -6.88 3.18 11.46
C PRO A 104 -6.98 4.63 11.98
N TYR A 105 -7.97 4.89 12.83
CA TYR A 105 -8.23 6.19 13.41
C TYR A 105 -7.62 6.30 14.81
N SER A 106 -7.20 7.51 15.18
CA SER A 106 -6.70 7.81 16.53
C SER A 106 -7.87 7.98 17.52
N ILE A 107 -8.78 7.01 17.56
CA ILE A 107 -9.96 7.00 18.43
C ILE A 107 -9.67 6.08 19.62
N ASP A 108 -10.04 6.53 20.82
CA ASP A 108 -9.88 5.73 22.03
C ASP A 108 -10.76 4.46 21.93
N PRO A 109 -10.22 3.25 22.18
CA PRO A 109 -10.99 2.02 22.13
C PRO A 109 -12.20 2.00 23.07
N SER A 110 -12.17 2.79 24.16
CA SER A 110 -13.28 2.92 25.10
C SER A 110 -14.47 3.70 24.56
N THR A 111 -14.27 4.59 23.57
CA THR A 111 -15.34 5.42 22.96
C THR A 111 -15.92 4.79 21.70
N ARG A 112 -15.52 3.57 21.34
CA ARG A 112 -16.00 2.86 20.14
C ARG A 112 -17.49 2.60 20.13
N GLY A 113 -18.14 2.61 21.30
CA GLY A 113 -19.58 2.41 21.45
C GLY A 113 -20.40 3.70 21.26
N ASP A 114 -19.77 4.87 21.28
CA ASP A 114 -20.46 6.16 21.40
C ASP A 114 -21.38 6.45 20.20
N TRP A 115 -21.08 5.90 19.03
CA TRP A 115 -21.94 6.04 17.84
C TRP A 115 -23.34 5.45 18.03
N ALA A 116 -23.50 4.52 18.98
CA ALA A 116 -24.78 3.87 19.30
C ALA A 116 -25.64 4.67 20.30
N GLU A 117 -25.12 5.76 20.88
CA GLU A 117 -25.88 6.56 21.83
C GLU A 117 -27.15 7.13 21.19
N GLY A 118 -28.30 6.94 21.87
CA GLY A 118 -29.61 7.37 21.37
C GLY A 118 -30.19 6.48 20.27
N LEU A 119 -29.51 5.41 19.87
CA LEU A 119 -30.02 4.38 18.96
C LEU A 119 -30.49 3.16 19.76
N ASP A 120 -31.44 2.41 19.19
CA ASP A 120 -31.92 1.14 19.73
C ASP A 120 -30.97 -0.02 19.34
N VAL A 121 -29.69 0.14 19.70
CA VAL A 121 -28.63 -0.85 19.44
C VAL A 121 -28.21 -1.48 20.76
N VAL A 122 -28.32 -2.81 20.84
CA VAL A 122 -27.95 -3.56 22.04
C VAL A 122 -26.45 -3.77 22.12
N ASP A 123 -25.85 -3.38 23.25
CA ASP A 123 -24.44 -3.61 23.56
C ASP A 123 -24.23 -5.04 24.08
N LEU A 124 -23.82 -5.93 23.16
CA LEU A 124 -23.55 -7.33 23.44
C LEU A 124 -22.48 -7.57 24.51
N SER A 125 -21.55 -6.62 24.71
CA SER A 125 -20.51 -6.77 25.75
C SER A 125 -21.09 -6.75 27.16
N LYS A 126 -22.30 -6.21 27.33
CA LYS A 126 -23.00 -6.11 28.61
C LYS A 126 -24.02 -7.22 28.84
N THR A 127 -24.34 -8.01 27.81
CA THR A 127 -25.34 -9.10 27.87
C THR A 127 -24.81 -10.38 27.19
N PRO A 128 -23.73 -10.99 27.70
CA PRO A 128 -23.07 -12.11 27.02
C PRO A 128 -23.92 -13.39 26.93
N ASP A 129 -24.89 -13.56 27.85
CA ASP A 129 -25.73 -14.75 27.93
C ASP A 129 -27.06 -14.63 27.18
N ALA A 130 -27.35 -13.46 26.59
CA ALA A 130 -28.58 -13.25 25.85
C ALA A 130 -28.46 -13.85 24.43
N ASN A 131 -29.54 -14.50 23.99
CA ASN A 131 -29.58 -15.17 22.69
C ASN A 131 -30.06 -14.17 21.63
N TYR A 132 -29.23 -13.89 20.64
CA TYR A 132 -29.51 -12.94 19.56
C TYR A 132 -29.39 -13.63 18.21
N ASP A 133 -30.34 -13.33 17.30
CA ASP A 133 -30.35 -13.92 15.96
C ASP A 133 -29.40 -13.20 14.98
N VAL A 134 -29.03 -11.94 15.27
CA VAL A 134 -28.26 -11.08 14.36
C VAL A 134 -27.21 -10.28 15.12
N LEU A 135 -25.97 -10.27 14.60
CA LEU A 135 -24.87 -9.42 15.03
C LEU A 135 -24.61 -8.33 13.98
N TYR A 136 -24.66 -7.07 14.41
CA TYR A 136 -24.25 -5.95 13.56
C TYR A 136 -22.77 -5.62 13.81
N TRP A 137 -21.91 -5.90 12.81
CA TRP A 137 -20.50 -5.56 12.85
C TRP A 137 -20.24 -4.24 12.13
N VAL A 138 -19.92 -3.20 12.91
CA VAL A 138 -19.74 -1.81 12.44
C VAL A 138 -18.41 -1.54 11.74
N GLY A 139 -17.49 -2.49 11.75
CA GLY A 139 -16.16 -2.34 11.17
C GLY A 139 -15.20 -1.58 12.08
N CYS A 140 -14.29 -0.83 11.46
CA CYS A 140 -13.28 -0.04 12.15
C CYS A 140 -13.88 1.27 12.67
N VAL A 141 -14.27 1.28 13.94
CA VAL A 141 -14.58 2.46 14.76
C VAL A 141 -13.59 2.59 15.89
#